data_AF-A0A2H5VKD9-F1
#
_entry.id   AF-A0A2H5VKD9-F1
#
_cell.length_a   1.000
_cell.length_b   1.000
_cell.length_c   1.000
_cell.angle_alpha   90.00
_cell.angle_beta   90.00
_cell.angle_gamma   90.00
#
_symmetry.space_group_name_H-M   'P 1'
#
loop_
_entity.id
_entity.type
_entity.pdbx_description
1 polymer ?
#
loop_
_entity_poly.entity_id
_entity_poly.type
_entity_poly.pdbx_seq_one_letter_code
_entity_poly.pdbx_strand_id
1 'polypeptide(L)'
;MRLGGRRISPAAVRQAIEDAASARFGEGPWIEPRALPLLSSGFVYLNREAIAQKHLDIADVERVAGEAAMKVPGLARYYPRTQLLAGGVRDDPIGRRVAQSFHPARSPDLILIPEPFAFISEGRTGTTHGSPYSYDAHVPLILFGRGIAAGIYRSPCTPADLAPTLAAALQIEYPANATGRILWEALQPAASPRVAPHSMTSR
;
A
#
# COMPACT_ATOMS: atom_id res chain seq x y z
N MET A 1 9.04 24.28 -14.51
CA MET A 1 9.10 23.96 -13.07
C MET A 1 9.88 22.66 -12.91
N ARG A 2 11.09 22.67 -12.33
CA ARG A 2 11.79 21.42 -11.98
C ARG A 2 11.08 20.85 -10.74
N LEU A 3 10.36 19.74 -10.89
CA LEU A 3 9.90 18.95 -9.75
C LEU A 3 11.17 18.35 -9.12
N GLY A 4 11.64 18.92 -8.02
CA GLY A 4 12.89 18.53 -7.39
C GLY A 4 12.75 17.17 -6.72
N GLY A 5 13.17 16.10 -7.39
CA GLY A 5 13.22 14.78 -6.79
C GLY A 5 14.21 14.75 -5.61
N ARG A 6 13.86 14.06 -4.52
CA ARG A 6 14.68 13.97 -3.31
C ARG A 6 14.93 12.51 -2.92
N ARG A 7 16.16 12.23 -2.49
CA ARG A 7 16.50 10.98 -1.81
C ARG A 7 16.65 11.26 -0.33
N ILE A 8 16.02 10.42 0.48
CA ILE A 8 16.11 10.44 1.94
C ILE A 8 17.03 9.28 2.32
N SER A 9 18.06 9.52 3.14
CA SER A 9 18.97 8.45 3.55
C SER A 9 18.28 7.54 4.58
N PRO A 10 18.16 6.22 4.31
CA PRO A 10 17.76 5.25 5.33
C PRO A 10 18.61 5.34 6.60
N ALA A 11 19.93 5.54 6.48
CA ALA A 11 20.81 5.69 7.63
C ALA A 11 20.46 6.91 8.48
N ALA A 12 20.11 8.05 7.88
CA ALA A 12 19.68 9.24 8.60
C ALA A 12 18.36 9.01 9.36
N VAL A 13 17.40 8.32 8.75
CA VAL A 13 16.12 7.95 9.40
C VAL A 13 16.36 7.01 10.57
N ARG A 14 17.17 5.96 10.35
CA ARG A 14 17.57 5.02 11.41
C ARG A 14 18.22 5.76 12.57
N GLN A 15 19.22 6.59 12.30
CA GLN A 15 19.97 7.31 13.32
C GLN A 15 19.06 8.22 14.15
N ALA A 16 18.17 8.98 13.50
CA ALA A 16 17.21 9.83 14.20
C ALA A 16 16.32 9.05 15.17
N ILE A 17 15.82 7.88 14.74
CA ILE A 17 14.98 7.00 15.57
C ILE A 17 15.78 6.43 16.74
N GLU A 18 16.94 5.84 16.46
CA GLU A 18 17.79 5.19 17.48
C GLU A 18 18.25 6.19 18.54
N ASP A 19 18.66 7.40 18.13
CA ASP A 19 19.10 8.46 19.06
C ASP A 19 17.94 8.95 19.94
N ALA A 20 16.78 9.23 19.35
CA ALA A 20 15.63 9.73 20.10
C ALA A 20 15.09 8.68 21.08
N ALA A 21 14.99 7.43 20.63
CA ALA A 21 14.56 6.34 21.49
C ALA A 21 15.59 6.06 22.60
N SER A 22 16.90 6.10 22.28
CA SER A 22 17.94 5.91 23.29
C SER A 22 17.97 7.02 24.33
N ALA A 23 17.82 8.27 23.89
CA ALA A 23 17.74 9.41 24.80
C ALA A 23 16.52 9.34 25.73
N ARG A 24 15.41 8.74 25.28
CA ARG A 24 14.17 8.66 26.05
C ARG A 24 14.07 7.41 26.93
N PHE A 25 14.57 6.27 26.46
CA PHE A 25 14.32 4.94 27.02
C PHE A 25 15.62 4.16 27.38
N GLY A 26 16.78 4.82 27.30
CA GLY A 26 18.10 4.24 27.56
C GLY A 26 18.67 3.49 26.36
N GLU A 27 19.89 2.98 26.46
CA GLU A 27 20.52 2.32 25.31
C GLU A 27 19.83 1.01 24.92
N GLY A 28 19.87 0.72 23.61
CA GLY A 28 19.42 -0.54 23.01
C GLY A 28 19.37 -0.41 21.49
N PRO A 29 19.29 -1.52 20.73
CA PRO A 29 18.80 -1.43 19.36
C PRO A 29 17.28 -1.28 19.39
N TRP A 30 16.77 -0.15 18.93
CA TRP A 30 15.34 0.16 18.91
C TRP A 30 14.63 -0.28 17.62
N ILE A 31 15.38 -0.46 16.54
CA ILE A 31 14.89 -1.03 15.28
C ILE A 31 15.35 -2.49 15.17
N GLU A 32 14.44 -3.37 14.72
CA GLU A 32 14.76 -4.77 14.44
C GLU A 32 15.86 -4.87 13.36
N PRO A 33 17.07 -5.36 13.69
CA PRO A 33 18.20 -5.35 12.76
C PRO A 33 17.91 -6.09 11.45
N ARG A 34 17.15 -7.20 11.50
CA ARG A 34 16.79 -7.98 10.30
C ARG A 34 15.83 -7.24 9.37
N ALA A 35 15.11 -6.25 9.88
CA ALA A 35 14.13 -5.47 9.13
C ALA A 35 14.70 -4.15 8.59
N LEU A 36 15.96 -3.79 8.92
CA LEU A 36 16.60 -2.57 8.43
C LEU A 36 16.51 -2.36 6.91
N PRO A 37 16.62 -3.39 6.04
CA PRO A 37 16.45 -3.19 4.60
C PRO A 37 15.08 -2.62 4.21
N LEU A 38 14.03 -2.91 4.98
CA LEU A 38 12.65 -2.46 4.74
C LEU A 38 12.45 -0.97 5.03
N LEU A 39 13.42 -0.32 5.67
CA LEU A 39 13.39 1.12 5.90
C LEU A 39 13.40 1.91 4.57
N SER A 40 14.00 1.35 3.52
CA SER A 40 13.95 1.93 2.17
C SER A 40 12.53 1.97 1.59
N SER A 41 11.62 1.13 2.10
CA SER A 41 10.18 1.16 1.78
C SER A 41 9.38 2.01 2.76
N GLY A 42 10.04 2.73 3.68
CA GLY A 42 9.38 3.48 4.75
C GLY A 42 8.80 2.60 5.86
N PHE A 43 9.19 1.32 5.94
CA PHE A 43 8.68 0.41 6.97
C PHE A 43 9.68 0.29 8.12
N VAL A 44 9.24 0.64 9.33
CA VAL A 44 10.05 0.49 10.55
C VAL A 44 9.44 -0.62 11.40
N TYR A 45 10.20 -1.67 11.63
CA TYR A 45 9.88 -2.69 12.63
C TYR A 45 10.70 -2.37 13.86
N LEU A 46 10.02 -2.13 14.98
CA LEU A 46 10.68 -1.85 16.25
C LEU A 46 11.13 -3.17 16.89
N ASN A 47 12.20 -3.11 17.66
CA ASN A 47 12.66 -4.24 18.45
C ASN A 47 11.71 -4.47 19.64
N ARG A 48 10.67 -5.28 19.42
CA ARG A 48 9.65 -5.56 20.43
C ARG A 48 10.19 -6.31 21.65
N GLU A 49 11.27 -7.08 21.50
CA GLU A 49 11.93 -7.75 22.63
C GLU A 49 12.56 -6.71 23.56
N ALA A 50 13.30 -5.73 23.02
CA ALA A 50 13.89 -4.66 23.80
C ALA A 50 12.83 -3.80 24.52
N ILE A 51 11.72 -3.50 23.82
CA ILE A 51 10.57 -2.76 24.38
C ILE A 51 9.95 -3.55 25.55
N ALA A 52 9.74 -4.86 25.36
CA ALA A 52 9.15 -5.72 26.39
C ALA A 52 10.07 -5.88 27.60
N GLN A 53 11.37 -6.10 27.40
CA GLN A 53 12.37 -6.24 28.48
C GLN A 53 12.47 -4.99 29.36
N LYS A 54 12.26 -3.81 28.77
CA LYS A 54 12.27 -2.54 29.48
C LYS A 54 10.88 -2.11 29.99
N HIS A 55 9.86 -2.97 29.82
CA HIS A 55 8.47 -2.70 30.23
C HIS A 55 7.90 -1.39 29.70
N LEU A 56 8.24 -1.06 28.45
CA LEU A 56 7.83 0.20 27.82
C LEU A 56 6.47 0.05 27.14
N ASP A 57 5.71 1.15 27.10
CA ASP A 57 4.50 1.24 26.28
C ASP A 57 4.88 1.34 24.80
N ILE A 58 4.44 0.36 24.00
CA ILE A 58 4.69 0.33 22.56
C ILE A 58 4.15 1.57 21.85
N ALA A 59 3.02 2.13 22.31
CA ALA A 59 2.45 3.33 21.70
C ALA A 59 3.35 4.56 21.90
N ASP A 60 3.99 4.68 23.07
CA ASP A 60 4.95 5.77 23.34
C ASP A 60 6.23 5.60 22.51
N VAL A 61 6.73 4.37 22.36
CA VAL A 61 7.91 4.10 21.53
C VAL A 61 7.63 4.38 20.05
N GLU A 62 6.48 3.93 19.52
CA GLU A 62 6.03 4.25 18.16
C GLU A 62 5.96 5.76 17.93
N ARG A 63 5.39 6.50 18.89
CA ARG A 63 5.28 7.97 18.82
C ARG A 63 6.65 8.64 18.79
N VAL A 64 7.55 8.29 19.71
CA VAL A 64 8.90 8.86 19.79
C VAL A 64 9.69 8.58 18.50
N ALA A 65 9.67 7.34 18.02
CA ALA A 65 10.33 6.97 16.79
C ALA A 65 9.73 7.68 15.57
N GLY A 66 8.40 7.77 15.47
CA GLY A 66 7.71 8.49 14.40
C GLY A 66 8.03 9.99 14.37
N GLU A 67 7.93 10.67 15.51
CA GLU A 67 8.28 12.09 15.65
C GLU A 67 9.76 12.36 15.32
N ALA A 68 10.65 11.44 15.72
CA ALA A 68 12.07 11.55 15.39
C ALA A 68 12.33 11.38 13.89
N ALA A 69 11.69 10.40 13.25
CA ALA A 69 11.76 10.21 11.80
C ALA A 69 11.30 11.48 11.07
N MET A 70 10.21 12.11 11.50
CA MET A 70 9.69 13.35 10.88
C MET A 70 10.64 14.55 10.94
N LYS A 71 11.69 14.51 11.77
CA LYS A 71 12.76 15.54 11.77
C LYS A 71 13.71 15.41 10.58
N VAL A 72 13.70 14.27 9.89
CA VAL A 72 14.51 14.05 8.68
C VAL A 72 13.83 14.73 7.49
N PRO A 73 14.51 15.67 6.80
CA PRO A 73 13.91 16.38 5.68
C PRO A 73 13.46 15.45 4.55
N GLY A 74 12.23 15.65 4.06
CA GLY A 74 11.66 14.85 2.98
C GLY A 74 10.61 13.83 3.42
N LEU A 75 10.38 13.65 4.72
CA LEU A 75 9.25 12.87 5.23
C LEU A 75 8.02 13.76 5.43
N ALA A 76 6.86 13.28 4.99
CA ALA A 76 5.60 14.03 5.01
C ALA A 76 4.63 13.53 6.10
N ARG A 77 4.62 12.23 6.38
CA ARG A 77 3.73 11.61 7.39
C ARG A 77 4.37 10.38 8.01
N TYR A 78 3.93 10.01 9.20
CA TYR A 78 4.12 8.69 9.77
C TYR A 78 2.78 8.15 10.26
N TYR A 79 2.62 6.82 10.25
CA TYR A 79 1.47 6.12 10.80
C TYR A 79 1.94 5.06 11.79
N PRO A 80 1.70 5.26 13.09
CA PRO A 80 1.87 4.24 14.12
C PRO A 80 0.94 3.06 13.90
N ARG A 81 1.45 1.86 14.16
CA ARG A 81 0.66 0.64 14.10
C ARG A 81 -0.49 0.66 15.10
N THR A 82 -0.27 1.15 16.31
CA THR A 82 -1.34 1.30 17.31
C THR A 82 -2.49 2.18 16.78
N GLN A 83 -2.16 3.27 16.10
CA GLN A 83 -3.13 4.15 15.44
C GLN A 83 -3.89 3.40 14.33
N LEU A 84 -3.20 2.63 13.48
CA LEU A 84 -3.82 1.86 12.40
C LEU A 84 -4.75 0.76 12.91
N LEU A 85 -4.37 0.07 13.99
CA LEU A 85 -5.20 -0.95 14.63
C LEU A 85 -6.49 -0.35 15.22
N ALA A 86 -6.44 0.89 15.70
CA ALA A 86 -7.60 1.64 16.16
C ALA A 86 -8.46 2.21 14.99
N GLY A 87 -8.12 1.91 13.74
CA GLY A 87 -8.79 2.49 12.56
C GLY A 87 -8.44 3.97 12.33
N GLY A 88 -7.45 4.51 13.03
CA GLY A 88 -7.03 5.89 12.94
C GLY A 88 -6.20 6.14 11.68
N VAL A 89 -6.82 6.67 10.65
CA VAL A 89 -6.12 7.30 9.52
C VAL A 89 -6.76 8.64 9.21
N ARG A 90 -5.98 9.55 8.62
CA ARG A 90 -6.55 10.77 8.05
C ARG A 90 -7.53 10.37 6.93
N ASP A 91 -8.71 10.97 6.91
CA ASP A 91 -9.68 10.72 5.83
C ASP A 91 -9.27 11.46 4.54
N ASP A 92 -8.23 10.94 3.90
CA ASP A 92 -7.76 11.38 2.60
C ASP A 92 -7.24 10.18 1.78
N PRO A 93 -6.94 10.36 0.48
CA PRO A 93 -6.51 9.25 -0.37
C PRO A 93 -5.25 8.53 0.14
N ILE A 94 -4.33 9.23 0.81
CA ILE A 94 -3.11 8.61 1.35
C ILE A 94 -3.45 7.77 2.56
N GLY A 95 -4.21 8.30 3.52
CA GLY A 95 -4.63 7.57 4.72
C GLY A 95 -5.42 6.31 4.38
N ARG A 96 -6.34 6.39 3.41
CA ARG A 96 -7.09 5.21 2.92
C ARG A 96 -6.17 4.15 2.30
N ARG A 97 -5.19 4.55 1.49
CA ARG A 97 -4.21 3.62 0.88
C ARG A 97 -3.34 2.95 1.96
N VAL A 98 -2.90 3.70 2.96
CA VAL A 98 -2.15 3.16 4.09
C VAL A 98 -2.98 2.12 4.85
N ALA A 99 -4.23 2.46 5.21
CA ALA A 99 -5.13 1.52 5.88
C ALA A 99 -5.35 0.23 5.06
N GLN A 100 -5.57 0.35 3.74
CA GLN A 100 -5.75 -0.80 2.84
C GLN A 100 -4.49 -1.66 2.69
N SER A 101 -3.30 -1.09 2.90
CA SER A 101 -2.02 -1.80 2.85
C SER A 101 -1.60 -2.43 4.18
N PHE A 102 -2.34 -2.18 5.26
CA PHE A 102 -1.99 -2.65 6.60
C PHE A 102 -2.58 -4.03 6.91
N HIS A 103 -1.76 -4.90 7.48
CA HIS A 103 -2.13 -6.22 7.94
C HIS A 103 -1.56 -6.47 9.34
N PRO A 104 -2.40 -6.70 10.37
CA PRO A 104 -1.94 -6.83 11.76
C PRO A 104 -0.78 -7.80 11.94
N ALA A 105 -0.82 -9.00 11.37
CA ALA A 105 0.24 -9.99 11.59
C ALA A 105 1.57 -9.71 10.86
N ARG A 106 1.62 -8.78 9.89
CA ARG A 106 2.74 -8.67 8.94
C ARG A 106 3.30 -7.26 8.80
N SER A 107 2.47 -6.24 9.01
CA SER A 107 2.86 -4.84 8.80
C SER A 107 3.79 -4.32 9.90
N PRO A 108 4.60 -3.30 9.56
CA PRO A 108 5.54 -2.66 10.48
C PRO A 108 4.84 -1.98 11.67
N ASP A 109 5.66 -1.53 12.62
CA ASP A 109 5.23 -0.70 13.75
C ASP A 109 5.09 0.78 13.37
N LEU A 110 5.83 1.23 12.35
CA LEU A 110 5.64 2.53 11.71
C LEU A 110 5.67 2.43 10.19
N ILE A 111 4.74 3.14 9.53
CA ILE A 111 4.77 3.40 8.09
C ILE A 111 5.11 4.88 7.89
N LEU A 112 6.26 5.14 7.26
CA LEU A 112 6.74 6.48 6.90
C LEU A 112 6.36 6.79 5.45
N ILE A 113 5.80 7.97 5.22
CA ILE A 113 5.42 8.46 3.89
C ILE A 113 6.33 9.64 3.52
N PRO A 114 7.17 9.51 2.48
CA PRO A 114 7.92 10.63 1.93
C PRO A 114 7.03 11.74 1.35
N GLU A 115 7.59 12.94 1.24
CA GLU A 115 7.03 14.03 0.42
C GLU A 115 6.86 13.59 -1.05
N PRO A 116 5.97 14.23 -1.83
CA PRO A 116 5.86 13.96 -3.26
C PRO A 116 7.22 14.09 -3.96
N PHE A 117 7.51 13.15 -4.85
CA PHE A 117 8.78 13.02 -5.58
C PHE A 117 10.02 12.76 -4.70
N ALA A 118 9.82 12.40 -3.43
CA ALA A 118 10.87 11.91 -2.54
C ALA A 118 10.76 10.40 -2.30
N PHE A 119 11.88 9.74 -2.05
CA PHE A 119 11.92 8.33 -1.66
C PHE A 119 13.14 8.00 -0.79
N ILE A 120 13.01 6.96 0.04
CA ILE A 120 14.06 6.55 0.98
C ILE A 120 14.98 5.55 0.28
N SER A 121 16.25 5.92 0.07
CA SER A 121 17.21 5.08 -0.63
C SER A 121 18.65 5.54 -0.39
N GLU A 122 19.56 4.59 -0.16
CA GLU A 122 21.01 4.82 -0.14
C GLU A 122 21.63 4.93 -1.56
N GLY A 123 20.87 4.61 -2.61
CA GLY A 123 21.37 4.59 -3.98
C GLY A 123 21.70 5.99 -4.52
N ARG A 124 22.76 6.11 -5.32
CA ARG A 124 23.15 7.38 -5.99
C ARG A 124 22.44 7.60 -7.33
N THR A 125 21.88 6.54 -7.93
CA THR A 125 21.24 6.56 -9.25
C THR A 125 19.96 5.72 -9.26
N GLY A 126 19.19 5.80 -10.35
CA GLY A 126 17.96 5.02 -10.56
C GLY A 126 16.70 5.68 -10.00
N THR A 127 15.62 4.91 -9.97
CA THR A 127 14.31 5.26 -9.42
C THR A 127 13.73 4.05 -8.68
N THR A 128 12.65 4.26 -7.93
CA THR A 128 11.86 3.19 -7.31
C THR A 128 10.38 3.56 -7.37
N HIS A 129 9.52 2.68 -6.86
CA HIS A 129 8.09 2.88 -6.69
C HIS A 129 7.68 2.48 -5.26
N GLY A 130 6.40 2.69 -4.92
CA GLY A 130 5.79 2.25 -3.66
C GLY A 130 5.25 3.39 -2.81
N SER A 131 5.38 4.63 -3.27
CA SER A 131 4.75 5.78 -2.63
C SER A 131 3.22 5.76 -2.84
N PRO A 132 2.45 6.39 -1.94
CA PRO A 132 1.00 6.42 -2.06
C PRO A 132 0.52 7.51 -3.02
N TYR A 133 1.38 8.08 -3.87
CA TYR A 133 1.01 9.16 -4.79
C TYR A 133 0.57 8.63 -6.14
N SER A 134 -0.12 9.47 -6.93
CA SER A 134 -0.71 9.06 -8.20
C SER A 134 0.31 8.55 -9.23
N TYR A 135 1.54 9.07 -9.22
CA TYR A 135 2.58 8.64 -10.17
C TYR A 135 3.05 7.20 -9.94
N ASP A 136 2.82 6.62 -8.75
CA ASP A 136 3.08 5.20 -8.45
C ASP A 136 1.80 4.37 -8.45
N ALA A 137 0.67 4.94 -8.03
CA ALA A 137 -0.59 4.23 -7.86
C ALA A 137 -1.44 4.14 -9.13
N HIS A 138 -1.18 4.97 -10.14
CA HIS A 138 -1.93 4.96 -11.39
C HIS A 138 -1.33 3.97 -12.38
N VAL A 139 -2.06 2.88 -12.63
CA VAL A 139 -1.69 1.81 -13.56
C VAL A 139 -2.75 1.63 -14.63
N PRO A 140 -2.39 1.29 -15.88
CA PRO A 140 -3.36 0.99 -16.91
C PRO A 140 -4.04 -0.37 -16.65
N LEU A 141 -5.35 -0.44 -16.90
CA LEU A 141 -6.10 -1.68 -16.99
C LEU A 141 -6.60 -1.86 -18.43
N ILE A 142 -6.17 -2.94 -19.08
CA ILE A 142 -6.57 -3.29 -20.43
C ILE A 142 -7.23 -4.66 -20.39
N LEU A 143 -8.49 -4.73 -20.80
CA LEU A 143 -9.23 -5.98 -20.99
C LEU A 143 -9.38 -6.22 -22.49
N PHE A 144 -9.16 -7.44 -22.94
CA PHE A 144 -9.25 -7.80 -24.35
C PHE A 144 -9.70 -9.25 -24.51
N GLY A 145 -10.58 -9.50 -25.48
CA GLY A 145 -11.05 -10.84 -25.82
C GLY A 145 -12.57 -10.93 -26.00
N ARG A 146 -13.07 -12.16 -26.06
CA ARG A 146 -14.50 -12.45 -26.19
C ARG A 146 -15.25 -11.93 -24.96
N GLY A 147 -16.37 -11.26 -25.19
CA GLY A 147 -17.23 -10.74 -24.11
C GLY A 147 -16.74 -9.42 -23.50
N ILE A 148 -15.66 -8.83 -24.01
CA ILE A 148 -15.20 -7.50 -23.59
C ILE A 148 -15.76 -6.43 -24.53
N ALA A 149 -16.33 -5.37 -23.96
CA ALA A 149 -16.85 -4.23 -24.71
C ALA A 149 -15.70 -3.32 -25.14
N ALA A 150 -15.60 -3.02 -26.44
CA ALA A 150 -14.61 -2.09 -26.97
C ALA A 150 -14.93 -0.66 -26.49
N GLY A 151 -13.95 0.01 -25.88
CA GLY A 151 -14.14 1.37 -25.39
C GLY A 151 -12.97 1.88 -24.56
N ILE A 152 -13.01 3.18 -24.23
CA ILE A 152 -12.12 3.83 -23.28
C ILE A 152 -12.98 4.37 -22.15
N TYR A 153 -12.82 3.80 -20.96
CA TYR A 153 -13.55 4.21 -19.77
C TYR A 153 -12.63 5.07 -18.90
N ARG A 154 -13.11 6.27 -18.54
CA ARG A 154 -12.37 7.23 -17.69
C ARG A 154 -12.88 7.30 -16.25
N SER A 155 -13.91 6.52 -15.93
CA SER A 155 -14.43 6.40 -14.57
C SER A 155 -13.37 5.78 -13.65
N PRO A 156 -13.31 6.20 -12.37
CA PRO A 156 -12.39 5.59 -11.41
C PRO A 156 -12.57 4.07 -11.31
N CYS A 157 -11.45 3.35 -11.27
CA CYS A 157 -11.37 1.93 -10.96
C CYS A 157 -10.12 1.64 -10.12
N THR A 158 -10.06 0.45 -9.54
CA THR A 158 -8.95 -0.05 -8.75
C THR A 158 -8.50 -1.41 -9.26
N PRO A 159 -7.25 -1.83 -9.03
CA PRO A 159 -6.82 -3.20 -9.33
C PRO A 159 -7.69 -4.29 -8.65
N ALA A 160 -8.33 -3.96 -7.53
CA ALA A 160 -9.24 -4.88 -6.84
C ALA A 160 -10.52 -5.18 -7.63
N ASP A 161 -10.87 -4.36 -8.62
CA ASP A 161 -12.05 -4.55 -9.48
C ASP A 161 -11.83 -5.67 -10.53
N LEU A 162 -10.58 -6.06 -10.79
CA LEU A 162 -10.25 -7.02 -11.84
C LEU A 162 -10.84 -8.41 -11.56
N ALA A 163 -10.59 -8.95 -10.37
CA ALA A 163 -11.02 -10.30 -10.01
C ALA A 163 -12.55 -10.49 -10.07
N PRO A 164 -13.39 -9.64 -9.44
CA PRO A 164 -14.85 -9.78 -9.56
C PRO A 164 -15.34 -9.55 -10.99
N THR A 165 -14.69 -8.68 -11.78
CA THR A 165 -15.03 -8.49 -13.20
C THR A 165 -14.81 -9.74 -14.03
N LEU A 166 -13.68 -10.42 -13.86
CA LEU A 166 -13.40 -11.67 -14.58
C LEU A 166 -14.31 -12.82 -14.13
N ALA A 167 -14.59 -12.92 -12.83
CA ALA A 167 -15.53 -13.92 -12.30
C ALA A 167 -16.94 -13.72 -12.88
N ALA A 168 -17.42 -12.48 -12.97
CA ALA A 168 -18.69 -12.15 -13.61
C ALA A 168 -18.71 -12.52 -15.11
N ALA A 169 -17.63 -12.22 -15.83
CA ALA A 169 -17.51 -12.58 -17.25
C ALA A 169 -17.50 -14.10 -17.49
N LEU A 170 -16.95 -14.87 -16.54
CA LEU A 170 -16.87 -16.33 -16.59
C LEU A 170 -18.08 -17.05 -15.97
N GLN A 171 -19.01 -16.31 -15.37
CA GLN A 171 -20.16 -16.85 -14.64
C GLN A 171 -19.75 -17.81 -13.50
N ILE A 172 -18.70 -17.44 -12.76
CA ILE A 172 -18.24 -18.16 -11.58
C ILE A 172 -18.34 -17.27 -10.33
N GLU A 173 -18.31 -17.89 -9.16
CA GLU A 173 -18.32 -17.18 -7.88
C GLU A 173 -17.11 -16.25 -7.75
N TYR A 174 -17.31 -15.07 -7.15
CA TYR A 174 -16.24 -14.12 -6.92
C TYR A 174 -15.35 -14.58 -5.74
N PRO A 175 -14.11 -14.08 -5.61
CA PRO A 175 -13.32 -14.31 -4.41
C PRO A 175 -14.06 -13.87 -3.15
N ALA A 176 -14.08 -14.71 -2.11
CA ALA A 176 -14.88 -14.50 -0.90
C ALA A 176 -14.62 -13.19 -0.15
N ASN A 177 -13.46 -12.56 -0.36
CA ASN A 177 -13.09 -11.27 0.22
C ASN A 177 -12.80 -10.22 -0.87
N ALA A 178 -13.48 -10.29 -2.00
CA ALA A 178 -13.40 -9.27 -3.03
C ALA A 178 -13.96 -7.95 -2.48
N THR A 179 -13.16 -6.89 -2.57
CA THR A 179 -13.53 -5.52 -2.14
C THR A 179 -13.78 -4.57 -3.30
N GLY A 180 -13.40 -4.97 -4.52
CA GLY A 180 -13.64 -4.23 -5.74
C GLY A 180 -15.05 -4.41 -6.30
N ARG A 181 -15.42 -3.54 -7.23
CA ARG A 181 -16.69 -3.65 -7.97
C ARG A 181 -16.49 -4.41 -9.28
N ILE A 182 -17.59 -4.91 -9.84
CA ILE A 182 -17.61 -5.40 -11.21
C ILE A 182 -17.59 -4.18 -12.16
N LEU A 183 -16.70 -4.20 -13.14
CA LEU A 183 -16.63 -3.21 -14.22
C LEU A 183 -17.61 -3.60 -15.33
N TRP A 184 -18.91 -3.48 -15.05
CA TRP A 184 -19.98 -3.82 -16.01
C TRP A 184 -19.85 -3.06 -17.32
N GLU A 185 -19.35 -1.83 -17.28
CA GLU A 185 -19.08 -1.02 -18.47
C GLU A 185 -18.10 -1.70 -19.44
N ALA A 186 -17.21 -2.56 -18.95
CA ALA A 186 -16.21 -3.25 -19.76
C ALA A 186 -16.69 -4.60 -20.31
N LEU A 187 -17.86 -5.09 -19.90
CA LEU A 187 -18.40 -6.38 -20.34
C LEU A 187 -19.48 -6.18 -21.41
N GLN A 188 -19.48 -7.04 -22.43
CA GLN A 188 -20.61 -7.12 -23.34
C GLN A 188 -21.81 -7.73 -22.60
N PRO A 189 -23.05 -7.31 -22.94
CA PRO A 189 -24.23 -8.03 -22.51
C PRO A 189 -24.09 -9.51 -22.87
N ALA A 190 -24.52 -10.40 -21.98
CA ALA A 190 -24.50 -11.84 -22.26
C ALA A 190 -25.21 -12.09 -23.59
N ALA A 191 -24.49 -12.62 -24.58
CA ALA A 191 -25.12 -13.02 -25.83
C ALA A 191 -26.17 -14.08 -25.50
N SER A 192 -27.42 -13.88 -25.93
CA SER A 192 -28.46 -14.90 -25.81
C SER A 192 -27.90 -16.22 -26.36
N PRO A 193 -28.15 -17.36 -25.70
CA PRO A 193 -27.71 -18.64 -26.22
C PRO A 193 -28.22 -18.78 -27.65
N ARG A 194 -27.31 -18.98 -28.61
CA ARG A 194 -27.71 -19.35 -29.97
C ARG A 194 -28.40 -20.70 -29.88
N VAL A 195 -29.72 -20.70 -29.80
CA VAL A 195 -30.52 -21.91 -30.03
C VAL A 195 -30.25 -22.29 -31.48
N ALA A 196 -29.51 -23.37 -31.70
CA ALA A 196 -29.38 -23.93 -33.03
C ALA A 196 -30.78 -24.33 -33.50
N PRO A 197 -31.22 -23.94 -34.72
CA PRO A 197 -32.50 -24.40 -35.23
C PRO A 197 -32.46 -25.93 -35.29
N HIS A 198 -33.33 -26.57 -34.52
CA HIS A 198 -33.59 -27.99 -34.66
C HIS A 198 -34.12 -28.21 -36.08
N SER A 199 -33.31 -28.82 -36.94
CA SER A 199 -33.78 -29.31 -38.22
C SER A 199 -34.75 -30.46 -37.95
N MET A 200 -36.05 -30.16 -37.92
CA MET A 200 -37.09 -31.18 -38.05
C MET A 200 -36.98 -31.77 -39.45
N THR A 201 -36.28 -32.89 -39.58
CA THR A 201 -36.45 -33.78 -40.72
C THR A 201 -37.78 -34.50 -40.56
N SER A 202 -38.79 -34.04 -41.31
CA SER A 202 -39.99 -34.83 -41.56
C SER A 202 -39.58 -36.15 -42.20
N ARG A 203 -40.10 -37.26 -41.66
CA ARG A 203 -40.17 -38.53 -42.39
C ARG A 203 -41.20 -38.44 -43.51
#